data_AF-A0A847NUU7-F1
#
_entry.id   AF-A0A847NUU7-F1
#
_cell.length_a   1.000
_cell.length_b   1.000
_cell.length_c   1.000
_cell.angle_alpha   90.00
_cell.angle_beta   90.00
_cell.angle_gamma   90.00
#
_symmetry.space_group_name_H-M   'P 1'
#
loop_
_entity.id
_entity.type
_entity.pdbx_description
1 polymer ?
#
loop_
_entity_poly.entity_id
_entity_poly.type
_entity_poly.pdbx_seq_one_letter_code
_entity_poly.pdbx_strand_id
1 'polypeptide(L)'
;MYGLIRLGSILVRQFCLPNPFLNYIYDQGQAELFNLVFGGVILQYLAYWTTGIYYEKNSCPALGSLSYLLWYAAYTFYFIFIGNHINNLKMAITILGISIVLVFIVIYLITNKIRDKSYF
;
A
#
# COMPACT_ATOMS: atom_id res chain seq x y z
N MET A 1 2.66 -4.05 -18.63
CA MET A 1 1.68 -3.28 -17.82
C MET A 1 2.19 -2.96 -16.43
N TYR A 2 2.60 -3.95 -15.62
CA TYR A 2 3.00 -3.71 -14.23
C TYR A 2 4.07 -2.63 -14.04
N GLY A 3 5.15 -2.62 -14.83
CA GLY A 3 6.22 -1.61 -14.70
C GLY A 3 5.77 -0.17 -14.97
N LEU A 4 4.95 0.06 -16.00
CA LEU A 4 4.43 1.40 -16.32
C LEU A 4 3.42 1.88 -15.28
N ILE A 5 2.51 0.99 -14.85
CA ILE A 5 1.54 1.30 -13.79
C ILE A 5 2.28 1.59 -12.48
N ARG A 6 3.29 0.79 -12.16
CA ARG A 6 4.14 1.00 -10.99
C ARG A 6 4.82 2.36 -11.02
N LEU A 7 5.48 2.72 -12.12
CA LEU A 7 6.13 4.02 -12.27
C LEU A 7 5.13 5.17 -12.19
N GLY A 8 4.00 5.07 -12.91
CA GLY A 8 2.93 6.06 -12.86
C GLY A 8 2.38 6.26 -11.44
N SER A 9 2.19 5.17 -10.70
CA SER A 9 1.77 5.20 -9.30
C SER A 9 2.77 5.94 -8.39
N ILE A 10 4.09 5.78 -8.61
CA ILE A 10 5.10 6.56 -7.85
C ILE A 10 4.97 8.05 -8.14
N LEU A 11 4.88 8.41 -9.42
CA LEU A 11 4.81 9.82 -9.84
C LEU A 11 3.55 10.49 -9.29
N VAL A 12 2.40 9.83 -9.42
CA VAL A 12 1.12 10.34 -8.87
C VAL A 12 1.23 10.51 -7.36
N ARG A 13 1.82 9.55 -6.64
CA ARG A 13 1.98 9.64 -5.19
C ARG A 13 2.92 10.76 -4.75
N GLN A 14 4.02 10.95 -5.48
CA GLN A 14 5.06 11.90 -5.11
C GLN A 14 4.65 13.34 -5.44
N PHE A 15 3.98 13.56 -6.57
CA PHE A 15 3.73 14.90 -7.10
C PHE A 15 2.26 15.35 -7.04
N CYS A 16 1.31 14.42 -7.06
CA CYS A 16 -0.12 14.76 -7.09
C CYS A 16 -0.82 14.58 -5.75
N LEU A 17 -0.23 13.83 -4.81
CA LEU A 17 -0.84 13.52 -3.52
C LEU A 17 -0.09 14.20 -2.37
N PRO A 18 -0.81 14.62 -1.31
CA PRO A 18 -0.20 15.31 -0.18
C PRO A 18 0.84 14.44 0.51
N ASN A 19 1.88 15.08 1.04
CA ASN A 19 2.92 14.42 1.81
C ASN A 19 2.58 14.47 3.32
N PRO A 20 2.10 13.36 3.91
CA PRO A 20 1.77 13.33 5.34
C PRO A 20 2.99 13.45 6.25
N PHE A 21 4.22 13.24 5.75
CA PHE A 21 5.43 13.41 6.56
C PHE A 21 5.72 14.86 6.93
N LEU A 22 5.16 15.83 6.20
CA LEU A 22 5.24 17.25 6.57
C LEU A 22 4.56 17.56 7.91
N ASN A 23 3.66 16.69 8.38
CA ASN A 23 3.03 16.83 9.69
C ASN A 23 3.94 16.36 10.84
N TYR A 24 5.03 15.65 10.53
CA TYR A 24 5.91 15.03 11.52
C TYR A 24 7.36 15.50 11.45
N ILE A 25 7.80 15.97 10.28
CA ILE A 25 9.19 16.34 9.99
C ILE A 25 9.20 17.80 9.57
N TYR A 26 9.92 18.63 10.33
CA TYR A 26 10.03 20.07 10.06
C TYR A 26 10.88 20.38 8.83
N ASP A 27 11.90 19.56 8.55
CA ASP A 27 12.72 19.72 7.36
C ASP A 27 12.00 19.16 6.12
N GLN A 28 11.69 20.04 5.17
CA GLN A 28 10.94 19.69 3.98
C GLN A 28 11.67 18.66 3.11
N GLY A 29 13.00 18.79 2.95
CA GLY A 29 13.79 17.86 2.15
C GLY A 29 13.77 16.45 2.72
N GLN A 30 13.91 16.31 4.04
CA GLN A 30 13.76 15.05 4.74
C GLN A 30 12.34 14.49 4.58
N ALA A 31 11.30 15.31 4.75
CA ALA A 31 9.91 14.87 4.59
C ALA A 31 9.64 14.33 3.17
N GLU A 32 10.18 14.96 2.13
CA GLU A 32 10.05 14.52 0.75
C GLU A 32 10.79 13.21 0.47
N LEU A 33 12.00 13.04 1.03
CA LEU A 33 12.75 11.78 0.97
C LEU A 33 11.99 10.64 1.64
N PHE A 34 11.43 10.88 2.83
CA PHE A 34 10.60 9.89 3.52
C PHE A 34 9.35 9.55 2.70
N ASN A 35 8.70 10.51 2.07
CA ASN A 35 7.54 10.27 1.20
C ASN A 35 7.89 9.41 -0.01
N LEU A 36 9.05 9.66 -0.62
CA LEU A 36 9.53 8.88 -1.76
C LEU A 36 9.81 7.43 -1.36
N VAL A 37 10.50 7.21 -0.23
CA VAL A 37 10.84 5.87 0.25
C VAL A 37 9.59 5.12 0.72
N PHE A 38 8.82 5.70 1.64
CA PHE A 38 7.64 5.03 2.18
C PHE A 38 6.51 4.94 1.15
N GLY A 39 6.09 6.08 0.61
CA GLY A 39 4.98 6.15 -0.33
C GLY A 39 5.30 5.55 -1.70
N GLY A 40 6.52 5.75 -2.20
CA GLY A 40 6.94 5.28 -3.52
C GLY A 40 7.45 3.83 -3.54
N VAL A 41 8.10 3.35 -2.48
CA VAL A 41 8.73 2.01 -2.47
C VAL A 41 8.01 1.04 -1.55
N ILE A 42 7.85 1.38 -0.27
CA ILE A 42 7.32 0.45 0.74
C ILE A 42 5.85 0.11 0.45
N LEU A 43 5.00 1.12 0.22
CA LEU A 43 3.58 0.89 -0.07
C LEU A 43 3.37 0.08 -1.37
N GLN A 44 4.26 0.25 -2.35
CA GLN A 44 4.20 -0.56 -3.57
C GLN A 44 4.56 -2.01 -3.32
N TYR A 45 5.59 -2.25 -2.53
CA TYR A 45 6.00 -3.60 -2.18
C TYR A 45 4.87 -4.33 -1.43
N LEU A 46 4.23 -3.63 -0.49
CA LEU A 46 3.05 -4.12 0.22
C LEU A 46 1.92 -4.46 -0.76
N ALA A 47 1.53 -3.53 -1.63
CA ALA A 47 0.45 -3.77 -2.61
C ALA A 47 0.74 -4.97 -3.54
N TYR A 48 2.01 -5.16 -3.93
CA TYR A 48 2.43 -6.30 -4.72
C TYR A 48 2.30 -7.61 -3.95
N TRP A 49 2.79 -7.66 -2.71
CA TRP A 49 2.66 -8.83 -1.85
C TRP A 49 1.21 -9.19 -1.58
N THR A 50 0.38 -8.20 -1.24
CA THR A 50 -1.05 -8.42 -0.98
C THR A 50 -1.76 -9.00 -2.20
N THR A 51 -1.44 -8.50 -3.40
CA THR A 51 -1.96 -9.05 -4.65
C THR A 51 -1.49 -10.50 -4.85
N GLY A 52 -0.23 -10.79 -4.55
CA GLY A 52 0.37 -12.12 -4.70
C GLY A 52 -0.19 -13.20 -3.76
N ILE A 53 -0.97 -12.85 -2.73
CA ILE A 53 -1.60 -13.84 -1.83
C ILE A 53 -2.64 -14.69 -2.59
N TYR A 54 -3.36 -14.08 -3.53
CA TYR A 54 -4.50 -14.72 -4.20
C TYR A 54 -4.40 -14.69 -5.73
N TYR A 55 -3.50 -13.91 -6.31
CA TYR A 55 -3.30 -13.83 -7.75
C TYR A 55 -2.03 -14.57 -8.18
N GLU A 56 -2.19 -15.58 -9.04
CA GLU A 56 -1.07 -16.27 -9.65
C GLU A 56 -0.49 -15.49 -10.83
N LYS A 57 0.83 -15.35 -10.84
CA LYS A 57 1.57 -14.67 -11.90
C LYS A 57 1.30 -15.36 -13.25
N ASN A 58 1.02 -14.56 -14.27
CA ASN A 58 0.70 -14.97 -15.66
C ASN A 58 -0.69 -15.57 -15.91
N SER A 59 -1.57 -15.65 -14.90
CA SER A 59 -2.97 -16.08 -15.12
C SER A 59 -3.76 -15.06 -15.96
N CYS A 60 -3.82 -13.80 -15.51
CA CYS A 60 -4.44 -12.69 -16.24
C CYS A 60 -3.75 -11.35 -15.91
N PRO A 61 -2.76 -10.92 -16.72
CA PRO A 61 -1.89 -9.78 -16.38
C PRO A 61 -2.62 -8.46 -16.09
N ALA A 62 -3.78 -8.24 -16.73
CA ALA A 62 -4.61 -7.07 -16.51
C ALA A 62 -5.24 -7.07 -15.10
N LEU A 63 -5.82 -8.20 -14.68
CA LEU A 63 -6.42 -8.36 -13.35
C LEU A 63 -5.38 -8.24 -12.22
N GLY A 64 -4.19 -8.82 -12.41
CA GLY A 64 -3.10 -8.66 -11.46
C GLY A 64 -2.63 -7.20 -11.33
N SER A 65 -2.54 -6.48 -12.45
CA SER A 65 -2.15 -5.06 -12.44
C SER A 65 -3.22 -4.15 -11.83
N LEU A 66 -4.51 -4.44 -12.08
CA LEU A 66 -5.63 -3.71 -11.48
C LEU A 66 -5.69 -3.94 -9.97
N SER A 67 -5.57 -5.19 -9.53
CA SER A 67 -5.55 -5.55 -8.11
C SER A 67 -4.43 -4.84 -7.36
N TYR A 68 -3.24 -4.82 -7.95
CA TYR A 68 -2.10 -4.07 -7.43
C TYR A 68 -2.40 -2.58 -7.28
N LEU A 69 -2.99 -1.96 -8.31
CA LEU A 69 -3.32 -0.54 -8.29
C LEU A 69 -4.34 -0.22 -7.19
N LEU A 70 -5.37 -1.06 -7.04
CA LEU A 70 -6.38 -0.91 -5.99
C LEU A 70 -5.77 -0.99 -4.59
N TRP A 71 -4.92 -1.98 -4.33
CA TRP A 71 -4.22 -2.08 -3.04
C TRP A 71 -3.29 -0.90 -2.78
N TYR A 72 -2.53 -0.48 -3.79
CA TYR A 72 -1.65 0.67 -3.67
C TYR A 72 -2.42 1.96 -3.38
N ALA A 73 -3.54 2.17 -4.06
CA ALA A 73 -4.43 3.31 -3.83
C ALA A 73 -5.04 3.27 -2.41
N ALA A 74 -5.52 2.10 -1.97
CA ALA A 74 -6.06 1.92 -0.63
C ALA A 74 -5.03 2.21 0.47
N TYR A 75 -3.82 1.65 0.35
CA TYR A 75 -2.75 1.92 1.30
C TYR A 75 -2.30 3.37 1.29
N THR A 76 -2.23 3.99 0.12
CA THR A 76 -1.90 5.42 -0.01
C THR A 76 -2.93 6.30 0.66
N PHE A 77 -4.22 6.06 0.39
CA PHE A 77 -5.31 6.82 0.99
C PHE A 77 -5.32 6.67 2.50
N TYR A 78 -5.20 5.44 2.99
CA TYR A 78 -5.13 5.17 4.42
C TYR A 78 -3.91 5.81 5.08
N PHE A 79 -2.75 5.78 4.42
CA PHE A 79 -1.54 6.42 4.91
C PHE A 79 -1.69 7.94 5.04
N ILE A 80 -2.27 8.60 4.04
CA ILE A 80 -2.59 10.05 4.08
C ILE A 80 -3.61 10.33 5.19
N PHE A 81 -4.64 9.49 5.31
CA PHE A 81 -5.68 9.64 6.32
C PHE A 81 -5.09 9.61 7.74
N ILE A 82 -4.28 8.62 8.07
CA ILE A 82 -3.59 8.53 9.36
C ILE A 82 -2.65 9.72 9.56
N GLY A 83 -1.89 10.08 8.52
CA GLY A 83 -0.99 11.22 8.50
C GLY A 83 -1.64 12.54 8.92
N ASN A 84 -2.90 12.74 8.52
CA ASN A 84 -3.65 13.97 8.79
C ASN A 84 -4.41 13.96 10.11
N HIS A 85 -4.66 12.78 10.70
CA HIS A 85 -5.47 12.65 11.92
C HIS A 85 -4.64 12.36 13.18
N ILE A 86 -3.40 11.91 13.04
CA ILE A 86 -2.56 11.53 14.16
C ILE A 86 -1.31 12.40 14.16
N ASN A 87 -1.15 13.27 15.15
CA ASN A 87 0.00 14.19 15.21
C ASN A 87 1.28 13.54 15.75
N ASN A 88 1.17 12.40 16.43
CA ASN A 88 2.32 11.68 16.98
C ASN A 88 2.83 10.63 15.99
N LEU A 89 4.05 10.83 15.47
CA LEU A 89 4.69 9.93 14.50
C LEU A 89 4.77 8.47 14.99
N LYS A 90 5.13 8.24 16.26
CA LYS A 90 5.25 6.88 16.82
C LYS A 90 3.89 6.18 16.84
N MET A 91 2.83 6.92 17.16
CA MET A 91 1.47 6.40 17.18
C MET A 91 0.98 6.10 15.75
N ALA A 92 1.24 7.00 14.81
CA ALA A 92 0.90 6.82 13.39
C ALA A 92 1.55 5.55 12.80
N ILE A 93 2.86 5.38 13.01
CA ILE A 93 3.61 4.20 12.55
C ILE A 93 3.06 2.92 13.19
N THR A 94 2.79 2.94 14.50
CA THR A 94 2.23 1.78 15.21
C THR A 94 0.88 1.36 14.63
N ILE A 95 -0.03 2.31 14.41
CA ILE A 95 -1.36 2.05 13.85
C ILE A 95 -1.27 1.53 12.42
N LEU A 96 -0.41 2.14 11.59
CA LEU A 96 -0.15 1.66 10.23
C LEU A 96 0.37 0.22 10.23
N GLY A 97 1.35 -0.09 11.08
CA GLY A 97 1.91 -1.43 11.19
C GLY A 97 0.85 -2.48 11.58
N ILE A 98 0.09 -2.22 12.66
CA ILE A 98 -0.96 -3.13 13.15
C ILE A 98 -2.03 -3.35 12.07
N SER A 99 -2.53 -2.28 11.46
CA SER A 99 -3.58 -2.36 10.46
C SER A 99 -3.14 -3.10 9.19
N ILE A 100 -1.91 -2.91 8.73
CA ILE A 100 -1.37 -3.67 7.59
C ILE A 100 -1.34 -5.17 7.93
N VAL A 101 -0.81 -5.55 9.09
CA VAL A 101 -0.77 -6.96 9.53
C VAL A 101 -2.18 -7.57 9.59
N LEU A 102 -3.16 -6.83 10.12
CA LEU A 102 -4.56 -7.28 10.13
C LEU A 102 -5.11 -7.51 8.72
N VAL A 103 -4.84 -6.60 7.78
CA VAL A 103 -5.25 -6.77 6.38
C VAL A 103 -4.66 -8.04 5.78
N PHE A 104 -3.37 -8.32 6.00
CA PHE A 104 -2.72 -9.56 5.55
C PHE A 104 -3.41 -10.81 6.13
N ILE A 105 -3.67 -10.82 7.45
CA ILE A 105 -4.33 -11.94 8.13
C ILE A 105 -5.74 -12.17 7.54
N VAL A 106 -6.52 -11.11 7.38
CA VAL A 106 -7.90 -11.21 6.85
C VAL A 106 -7.90 -11.77 5.44
N ILE A 107 -7.03 -11.28 4.55
CA ILE A 107 -6.95 -11.77 3.17
C ILE A 107 -6.50 -13.23 3.14
N TYR A 108 -5.52 -13.60 3.97
CA TYR A 108 -5.07 -14.99 4.08
C TYR A 108 -6.21 -15.93 4.53
N LEU A 109 -6.97 -15.55 5.56
CA LEU A 109 -8.12 -16.32 6.04
C LEU A 109 -9.22 -16.46 4.99
N ILE A 110 -9.55 -15.37 4.29
CA ILE A 110 -10.54 -15.38 3.20
C ILE A 110 -10.09 -16.33 2.08
N THR A 111 -8.83 -16.22 1.66
CA THR A 111 -8.27 -17.02 0.57
C THR A 111 -8.28 -18.51 0.91
N ASN A 112 -7.86 -18.89 2.12
CA ASN A 112 -7.92 -20.27 2.56
C ASN A 112 -9.35 -20.81 2.62
N LYS A 113 -10.29 -20.01 3.14
CA LYS A 113 -11.71 -20.40 3.21
C LYS A 113 -12.34 -20.61 1.84
N ILE A 114 -11.98 -19.79 0.84
CA ILE A 114 -12.43 -19.95 -0.54
C ILE A 114 -11.84 -21.24 -1.12
N ARG A 115 -10.53 -21.47 -0.91
CA ARG A 115 -9.83 -22.64 -1.41
C ARG A 115 -10.41 -23.95 -0.87
N ASP A 116 -10.73 -24.01 0.42
CA ASP A 116 -11.35 -25.19 1.03
C ASP A 116 -12.73 -25.50 0.42
N LYS A 117 -13.51 -24.47 0.06
CA LYS A 117 -14.82 -24.66 -0.59
C LYS A 117 -14.74 -25.15 -2.03
N SER A 118 -13.66 -24.88 -2.74
CA SER A 118 -13.47 -25.32 -4.14
C SER A 118 -13.07 -26.80 -4.29
N TYR A 119 -12.74 -27.48 -3.18
CA TYR A 119 -12.41 -28.92 -3.18
C TYR A 119 -13.59 -29.82 -2.77
N PHE A 120 -14.81 -29.27 -2.64
CA PHE A 120 -16.07 -29.98 -2.44
C PHE A 120 -17.02 -29.70 -3.60
#